data_AF-A0A819MZC9-F1
#
_entry.id   AF-A0A819MZC9-F1
#
_cell.length_a   1.000
_cell.length_b   1.000
_cell.length_c   1.000
_cell.angle_alpha   90.00
_cell.angle_beta   90.00
_cell.angle_gamma   90.00
#
_symmetry.space_group_name_H-M   'P 1'
#
loop_
_entity.id
_entity.type
_entity.pdbx_description
1 polymer ?
#
loop_
_entity_poly.entity_id
_entity_poly.type
_entity_poly.pdbx_seq_one_letter_code
_entity_poly.pdbx_strand_id
1 'polypeptide(L)'
;MSNIAYELKSKSKEKFQKNVMLWDGISYQGLFPKKSPIFIDEWLELTRSVDDDRLEKATKELGDLQNVIFQDDQGIVLERQDERFFNLNKNLAIKAMKNKLYQIQYDEQQERLFQTRKQQTGSGNRNEKIRTYNIPQNRITDERLNENVHNVNEFLDGTYCLHTMIEQLKQQDRLQRLIELTNKSSN
;
A
#
# COMPACT_ATOMS: atom_id res chain seq x y z
N MET A 1 -8.91 26.03 31.74
CA MET A 1 -7.69 25.49 31.10
C MET A 1 -7.70 25.98 29.66
N SER A 2 -6.63 26.61 29.19
CA SER A 2 -6.51 27.08 27.80
C SER A 2 -6.07 25.93 26.89
N ASN A 3 -6.85 25.64 25.84
CA ASN A 3 -6.50 24.65 24.83
C ASN A 3 -5.81 25.35 23.66
N ILE A 4 -4.78 24.72 23.10
CA ILE A 4 -4.12 25.19 21.86
C ILE A 4 -4.43 24.16 20.77
N ALA A 5 -5.13 24.60 19.73
CA ALA A 5 -5.52 23.78 18.60
C ALA A 5 -4.57 23.96 17.41
N TYR A 6 -4.16 22.83 16.85
CA TYR A 6 -3.30 22.71 15.69
C TYR A 6 -4.01 21.99 14.54
N GLU A 7 -3.93 22.56 13.35
CA GLU A 7 -4.32 21.88 12.11
C GLU A 7 -3.09 21.31 11.42
N LEU A 8 -3.13 20.01 11.15
CA LEU A 8 -2.17 19.32 10.29
C LEU A 8 -2.74 19.25 8.88
N LYS A 9 -2.04 19.85 7.92
CA LYS A 9 -2.40 19.79 6.51
C LYS A 9 -1.44 18.88 5.76
N SER A 10 -1.99 17.99 4.95
CA SER A 10 -1.18 17.19 4.03
C SER A 10 -0.66 18.09 2.91
N LYS A 11 0.63 17.96 2.56
CA LYS A 11 1.13 18.51 1.29
C LYS A 11 0.46 17.76 0.13
N SER A 12 0.21 18.43 -1.00
CA SER A 12 -0.56 17.82 -2.09
C SER A 12 0.02 16.46 -2.53
N LYS A 13 -0.85 15.45 -2.60
CA LYS A 13 -0.51 14.07 -2.99
C LYS A 13 0.15 13.98 -4.37
N GLU A 14 -0.06 14.96 -5.24
CA GLU A 14 0.43 14.98 -6.63
C GLU A 14 1.96 15.16 -6.75
N LYS A 15 2.61 15.87 -5.82
CA LYS A 15 4.08 16.01 -5.85
C LYS A 15 4.81 14.71 -5.52
N PHE A 16 4.14 13.79 -4.82
CA PHE A 16 4.77 12.58 -4.30
C PHE A 16 4.76 11.41 -5.29
N GLN A 17 3.70 11.22 -6.08
CA GLN A 17 3.66 10.17 -7.11
C GLN A 17 4.76 10.35 -8.17
N LYS A 18 5.26 11.58 -8.37
CA LYS A 18 6.38 11.88 -9.28
C LYS A 18 7.76 11.50 -8.75
N ASN A 19 7.95 11.39 -7.42
CA ASN A 19 9.26 11.12 -6.81
C ASN A 19 9.43 9.69 -6.25
N VAL A 20 8.40 8.83 -6.35
CA VAL A 20 8.46 7.42 -5.91
C VAL A 20 8.65 6.43 -7.08
N MET A 21 9.05 6.92 -8.25
CA MET A 21 9.38 6.06 -9.38
C MET A 21 10.84 5.59 -9.30
N LEU A 22 10.99 4.26 -9.40
CA LEU A 22 12.21 3.44 -9.60
C LEU A 22 12.91 2.92 -8.34
N TRP A 23 12.31 1.88 -7.76
CA TRP A 23 13.11 0.76 -7.25
C TRP A 23 12.69 -0.50 -8.02
N ASP A 24 13.35 -0.73 -9.16
CA ASP A 24 13.19 -1.93 -9.97
C ASP A 24 13.86 -3.11 -9.25
N GLY A 25 13.10 -3.75 -8.36
CA GLY A 25 13.53 -4.94 -7.65
C GLY A 25 12.46 -6.02 -7.68
N ILE A 26 12.60 -6.99 -8.58
CA ILE A 26 11.92 -8.29 -8.49
C ILE A 26 12.53 -8.99 -7.25
N SER A 27 11.74 -9.22 -6.21
CA SER A 27 12.20 -9.96 -5.03
C SER A 27 11.87 -11.45 -5.14
N TYR A 28 12.74 -12.31 -4.61
CA TYR A 28 12.68 -13.78 -4.63
C TYR A 28 11.43 -14.44 -3.99
N GLN A 29 10.42 -13.68 -3.57
CA GLN A 29 9.25 -14.18 -2.79
C GLN A 29 7.88 -13.93 -3.45
N GLY A 30 7.80 -13.69 -4.75
CA GLY A 30 6.54 -13.72 -5.52
C GLY A 30 6.16 -12.42 -6.21
N LEU A 31 5.09 -12.51 -7.00
CA LEU A 31 4.57 -11.59 -8.04
C LEU A 31 4.19 -10.15 -7.62
N PHE A 32 4.75 -9.61 -6.53
CA PHE A 32 4.42 -8.29 -6.03
C PHE A 32 5.66 -7.39 -5.95
N PRO A 33 5.67 -6.23 -6.62
CA PRO A 33 6.76 -5.28 -6.43
C PRO A 33 6.76 -4.80 -4.97
N LYS A 34 7.93 -4.82 -4.33
CA LYS A 34 8.12 -4.19 -3.02
C LYS A 34 7.94 -2.67 -3.19
N LYS A 35 6.80 -2.12 -2.79
CA LYS A 35 6.65 -0.66 -2.71
C LYS A 35 7.61 -0.11 -1.64
N SER A 36 8.13 1.10 -1.89
CA SER A 36 8.99 1.82 -0.96
C SER A 36 8.29 2.08 0.40
N PRO A 37 9.06 2.30 1.48
CA PRO A 37 8.50 2.67 2.78
C PRO A 37 7.66 3.95 2.70
N ILE A 38 6.60 4.02 3.49
CA ILE A 38 5.79 5.23 3.65
C ILE A 38 6.58 6.22 4.53
N PHE A 39 7.12 7.30 3.93
CA PHE A 39 7.81 8.36 4.65
C PHE A 39 6.86 9.51 4.98
N ILE A 40 6.31 9.55 6.19
CA ILE A 40 5.32 10.58 6.59
C ILE A 40 5.96 11.94 6.88
N ASP A 41 7.25 11.94 7.21
CA ASP A 41 7.97 13.15 7.62
C ASP A 41 8.04 14.22 6.53
N GLU A 42 7.93 13.84 5.25
CA GLU A 42 7.88 14.80 4.13
C GLU A 42 6.46 15.34 3.85
N TRP A 43 5.42 14.72 4.40
CA TRP A 43 4.01 14.83 3.97
C TRP A 43 3.16 15.81 4.78
N LEU A 44 3.56 16.17 5.99
CA LEU A 44 2.73 16.97 6.90
C LEU A 44 3.33 18.36 7.09
N GLU A 45 2.54 19.39 6.79
CA GLU A 45 2.81 20.75 7.22
C GLU A 45 1.98 21.05 8.45
N LEU A 46 2.66 21.45 9.53
CA LEU A 46 2.03 21.94 10.73
C LEU A 46 1.67 23.41 10.50
N THR A 47 0.40 23.69 10.22
CA THR A 47 -0.07 25.08 10.15
C THR A 47 -0.43 25.56 11.55
N ARG A 48 0.25 26.61 12.03
CA ARG A 48 -0.10 27.29 13.28
C ARG A 48 -1.46 27.96 13.13
N SER A 49 -2.28 27.90 14.18
CA SER A 49 -3.51 28.70 14.26
C SER A 49 -3.16 30.14 14.66
N VAL A 50 -3.98 31.13 14.30
CA VAL A 50 -3.71 32.56 14.58
C VAL A 50 -3.62 32.85 16.10
N ASP A 51 -4.23 32.00 16.94
CA ASP A 51 -4.21 32.12 18.39
C ASP A 51 -2.92 31.59 19.05
N ASP A 52 -2.07 30.86 18.32
CA ASP A 52 -0.80 30.29 18.83
C ASP A 52 0.12 31.36 19.41
N ASP A 53 0.34 32.48 18.71
CA ASP A 53 1.36 33.47 19.10
C ASP A 53 0.99 34.20 20.40
N ARG A 54 -0.31 34.38 20.65
CA ARG A 54 -0.82 34.97 21.91
C ARG A 54 -0.71 33.97 23.06
N LEU A 55 -0.99 32.70 22.80
CA LEU A 55 -0.92 31.63 23.79
C LEU A 55 0.53 31.28 24.13
N GLU A 56 1.44 31.22 23.15
CA GLU A 56 2.88 30.96 23.35
C GLU A 56 3.55 32.05 24.21
N LYS A 57 3.08 33.30 24.09
CA LYS A 57 3.51 34.42 24.93
C LYS A 57 2.97 34.33 26.36
N ALA A 58 1.66 34.08 26.52
CA ALA A 58 1.03 33.92 27.83
C ALA A 58 1.58 32.72 28.62
N THR A 59 2.02 31.68 27.93
CA THR A 59 2.43 30.42 28.53
C THR A 59 3.89 30.39 28.95
N LYS A 60 4.75 31.14 28.26
CA LYS A 60 6.08 31.53 28.76
C LYS A 60 5.99 32.30 30.09
N GLU A 61 4.90 33.03 30.30
CA GLU A 61 4.69 33.87 31.49
C GLU A 61 4.02 33.12 32.66
N LEU A 62 3.07 32.20 32.39
CA LEU A 62 2.28 31.51 33.43
C LEU A 62 2.75 30.09 33.82
N GLY A 63 3.54 29.38 33.00
CA GLY A 63 4.05 28.05 33.36
C GLY A 63 2.99 26.95 33.57
N ASP A 64 1.84 27.09 32.90
CA ASP A 64 0.66 26.23 33.04
C ASP A 64 0.63 25.03 32.07
N LEU A 65 0.01 23.95 32.56
CA LEU A 65 -0.37 22.74 31.81
C LEU A 65 -1.28 23.13 30.62
N GLN A 66 -0.72 23.07 29.41
CA GLN A 66 -1.47 23.30 28.18
C GLN A 66 -1.87 21.99 27.53
N ASN A 67 -3.17 21.84 27.30
CA ASN A 67 -3.69 20.79 26.44
C ASN A 67 -3.41 21.18 24.97
N VAL A 68 -2.84 20.25 24.23
CA VAL A 68 -2.55 20.41 22.80
C VAL A 68 -3.47 19.49 22.02
N ILE A 69 -4.28 20.08 21.14
CA ILE A 69 -5.21 19.35 20.27
C ILE A 69 -4.69 19.43 18.84
N PHE A 70 -4.51 18.28 18.20
CA PHE A 70 -4.16 18.14 16.79
C PHE A 70 -5.34 17.58 16.03
N GLN A 71 -5.65 18.17 14.88
CA GLN A 71 -6.61 17.64 13.94
C GLN A 71 -5.96 17.53 12.55
N ASP A 72 -6.15 16.39 11.89
CA ASP A 72 -5.77 16.22 10.48
C ASP A 72 -6.93 16.50 9.51
N ASP A 73 -6.61 16.43 8.22
CA ASP A 73 -7.54 16.57 7.09
C ASP A 73 -8.51 15.39 6.93
N GLN A 74 -8.24 14.25 7.57
CA GLN A 74 -9.10 13.07 7.59
C GLN A 74 -10.07 13.06 8.79
N GLY A 75 -9.99 14.06 9.67
CA GLY A 75 -10.84 14.18 10.86
C GLY A 75 -10.32 13.42 12.09
N ILE A 76 -9.08 12.92 12.07
CA ILE A 76 -8.43 12.33 13.24
C ILE A 76 -8.07 13.45 14.20
N VAL A 77 -8.56 13.34 15.43
CA VAL A 77 -8.25 14.28 16.51
C VAL A 77 -7.40 13.57 17.56
N LEU A 78 -6.33 14.22 17.99
CA LEU A 78 -5.48 13.78 19.10
C LEU A 78 -5.29 14.92 20.08
N GLU A 79 -5.56 14.65 21.36
CA GLU A 79 -5.31 15.57 22.46
C GLU A 79 -4.21 15.05 23.37
N ARG A 80 -3.43 15.95 23.98
CA ARG A 80 -2.36 15.56 24.89
C ARG A 80 -2.12 16.62 25.98
N GLN A 81 -2.07 16.15 27.23
CA GLN A 81 -1.88 16.98 28.43
C GLN A 81 -0.94 16.31 29.45
N ASP A 82 -0.04 15.44 29.00
CA ASP A 82 0.78 14.61 29.91
C ASP A 82 1.78 15.43 30.73
N GLU A 83 2.35 16.47 30.11
CA GLU A 83 3.50 17.20 30.63
C GLU A 83 3.16 18.63 31.00
N ARG A 84 3.91 19.19 31.97
CA ARG A 84 3.77 20.59 32.37
C ARG A 84 4.11 21.56 31.25
N PHE A 85 5.08 21.21 30.42
CA PHE A 85 5.60 22.08 29.37
C PHE A 85 4.91 21.84 28.03
N PHE A 86 4.37 22.91 27.46
CA PHE A 86 3.71 22.91 26.16
C PHE A 86 4.54 22.29 25.03
N ASN A 87 5.81 22.70 24.89
CA ASN A 87 6.69 22.21 23.83
C ASN A 87 6.86 20.69 23.90
N LEU A 88 6.85 20.13 25.10
CA LEU A 88 6.96 18.69 25.30
C LEU A 88 5.65 17.99 24.88
N ASN A 89 4.49 18.49 25.33
CA ASN A 89 3.18 17.99 24.89
C ASN A 89 3.03 18.06 23.37
N LYS A 90 3.44 19.17 22.75
CA LYS A 90 3.43 19.38 21.30
C LYS A 90 4.27 18.33 20.57
N ASN A 91 5.53 18.16 20.97
CA ASN A 91 6.42 17.17 20.33
C ASN A 91 5.89 15.74 20.48
N LEU A 92 5.38 15.41 21.66
CA LEU A 92 4.80 14.10 21.94
C LEU A 92 3.52 13.84 21.14
N ALA A 93 2.66 14.85 20.99
CA ALA A 93 1.44 14.75 20.21
C ALA A 93 1.72 14.64 18.70
N ILE A 94 2.68 15.39 18.17
CA ILE A 94 3.15 15.24 16.77
C ILE A 94 3.66 13.81 16.52
N LYS A 95 4.47 13.27 17.43
CA LYS A 95 4.98 11.89 17.32
C LYS A 95 3.84 10.86 17.32
N ALA A 96 2.86 11.03 18.21
CA ALA A 96 1.70 10.15 18.29
C ALA A 96 0.86 10.22 16.99
N MET A 97 0.63 11.42 16.47
CA MET A 97 -0.12 11.65 15.23
C MET A 97 0.56 11.02 14.02
N LYS A 98 1.87 11.21 13.87
CA LYS A 98 2.67 10.56 12.82
C LYS A 98 2.56 9.03 12.89
N ASN A 99 2.71 8.45 14.08
CA ASN A 99 2.58 7.01 14.27
C ASN A 99 1.17 6.50 13.91
N LYS A 100 0.13 7.25 14.28
CA LYS A 100 -1.26 6.89 13.98
C LYS A 100 -1.52 6.90 12.48
N LEU A 101 -1.11 7.97 11.79
CA LEU A 101 -1.21 8.10 10.34
C LEU A 101 -0.42 7.00 9.61
N TYR A 102 0.77 6.66 10.13
CA TYR A 102 1.56 5.55 9.61
C TYR A 102 0.83 4.24 9.69
N GLN A 103 0.27 3.95 10.87
CA GLN A 103 -0.44 2.70 11.09
C GLN A 103 -1.61 2.56 10.12
N ILE A 104 -2.40 3.62 9.92
CA ILE A 104 -3.54 3.60 8.98
C ILE A 104 -3.08 3.32 7.55
N GLN A 105 -2.07 4.05 7.06
CA GLN A 105 -1.57 3.85 5.70
C GLN A 105 -0.92 2.47 5.50
N TYR A 106 -0.22 1.99 6.52
CA TYR A 106 0.37 0.66 6.54
C TYR A 106 -0.73 -0.42 6.49
N ASP A 107 -1.75 -0.31 7.33
CA ASP A 107 -2.86 -1.26 7.40
C ASP A 107 -3.62 -1.30 6.06
N GLU A 108 -3.93 -0.14 5.47
CA GLU A 108 -4.51 -0.08 4.13
C GLU A 108 -3.63 -0.74 3.06
N GLN A 109 -2.32 -0.56 3.13
CA GLN A 109 -1.39 -1.20 2.20
C GLN A 109 -1.40 -2.71 2.37
N GLN A 110 -1.34 -3.20 3.62
CA GLN A 110 -1.41 -4.63 3.91
C GLN A 110 -2.72 -5.23 3.47
N GLU A 111 -3.84 -4.54 3.69
CA GLU A 111 -5.15 -4.99 3.24
C GLU A 111 -5.21 -5.09 1.71
N ARG A 112 -4.76 -4.08 0.97
CA ARG A 112 -4.67 -4.14 -0.50
C ARG A 112 -3.81 -5.32 -0.97
N LEU A 113 -2.66 -5.55 -0.35
CA LEU A 113 -1.80 -6.69 -0.68
C LEU A 113 -2.47 -8.02 -0.35
N PHE A 114 -3.12 -8.13 0.80
CA PHE A 114 -3.85 -9.31 1.23
C PHE A 114 -4.98 -9.65 0.25
N GLN A 115 -5.80 -8.66 -0.12
CA GLN A 115 -6.87 -8.84 -1.09
C GLN A 115 -6.34 -9.29 -2.45
N THR A 116 -5.25 -8.67 -2.92
CA THR A 116 -4.64 -9.05 -4.21
C THR A 116 -4.09 -10.48 -4.16
N ARG A 117 -3.41 -10.88 -3.06
CA ARG A 117 -2.92 -12.25 -2.86
C ARG A 117 -4.06 -13.26 -2.79
N LYS A 118 -5.15 -12.91 -2.08
CA LYS A 118 -6.34 -13.74 -1.95
C LYS A 118 -7.00 -13.97 -3.32
N GLN A 119 -7.12 -12.92 -4.14
CA GLN A 119 -7.63 -13.03 -5.51
C GLN A 119 -6.75 -13.92 -6.40
N GLN A 120 -5.42 -13.84 -6.29
CA GLN A 120 -4.51 -14.65 -7.09
C GLN A 120 -4.44 -16.12 -6.67
N THR A 121 -4.50 -16.39 -5.36
CA THR A 121 -4.36 -17.76 -4.81
C THR A 121 -5.67 -18.52 -4.88
N GLY A 122 -6.81 -17.81 -4.89
CA GLY A 122 -8.14 -18.43 -4.85
C GLY A 122 -8.48 -19.00 -3.48
N SER A 123 -9.48 -19.88 -3.47
CA SER A 123 -9.98 -20.60 -2.28
C SER A 123 -9.19 -21.87 -1.97
N GLY A 124 -8.24 -22.27 -2.84
CA GLY A 124 -7.48 -23.51 -2.71
C GLY A 124 -8.28 -24.77 -3.06
N ASN A 125 -9.48 -24.60 -3.63
CA ASN A 125 -10.32 -25.71 -4.09
C ASN A 125 -9.72 -26.38 -5.32
N ARG A 126 -9.95 -27.69 -5.46
CA ARG A 126 -9.44 -28.48 -6.60
C ARG A 126 -9.95 -27.99 -7.97
N ASN A 127 -11.11 -27.34 -7.99
CA ASN A 127 -11.74 -26.81 -9.21
C ASN A 127 -11.05 -25.54 -9.73
N GLU A 128 -10.21 -24.88 -8.91
CA GLU A 128 -9.49 -23.65 -9.27
C GLU A 128 -8.04 -23.95 -9.70
N LYS A 129 -7.71 -25.22 -9.90
CA LYS A 129 -6.38 -25.66 -10.29
C LYS A 129 -6.06 -25.20 -11.71
N ILE A 130 -4.94 -24.51 -11.88
CA ILE A 130 -4.50 -24.01 -13.19
C ILE A 130 -3.71 -25.05 -14.00
N ARG A 131 -3.04 -26.01 -13.33
CA ARG A 131 -2.16 -27.01 -13.97
C ARG A 131 -2.09 -28.33 -13.21
N THR A 132 -2.11 -29.44 -13.93
CA THR A 132 -1.92 -30.81 -13.44
C THR A 132 -0.58 -31.38 -13.91
N TYR A 133 0.32 -31.68 -12.97
CA TYR A 133 1.59 -32.37 -13.24
C TYR A 133 1.39 -33.89 -13.06
N ASN A 134 1.56 -34.66 -14.13
CA ASN A 134 1.47 -36.12 -14.11
C ASN A 134 2.84 -36.72 -14.45
N ILE A 135 3.63 -36.98 -13.41
CA ILE A 135 5.02 -37.48 -13.54
C ILE A 135 5.06 -38.88 -14.17
N PRO A 136 4.23 -39.88 -13.74
CA PRO A 136 4.25 -41.22 -14.36
C PRO A 136 3.95 -41.22 -15.86
N GLN A 137 3.11 -40.30 -16.35
CA GLN A 137 2.78 -40.17 -17.77
C GLN A 137 3.65 -39.13 -18.51
N ASN A 138 4.66 -38.56 -17.83
CA ASN A 138 5.54 -37.52 -18.34
C ASN A 138 4.78 -36.37 -19.06
N ARG A 139 3.68 -35.90 -18.46
CA ARG A 139 2.80 -34.87 -19.04
C ARG A 139 2.35 -33.83 -18.02
N ILE A 140 2.17 -32.60 -18.48
CA ILE A 140 1.59 -31.48 -17.75
C ILE A 140 0.36 -31.00 -18.51
N THR A 141 -0.78 -30.91 -17.85
CA THR A 141 -2.02 -30.37 -18.42
C THR A 141 -2.27 -28.99 -17.84
N ASP A 142 -2.52 -27.98 -18.68
CA ASP A 142 -2.92 -26.64 -18.23
C ASP A 142 -4.36 -26.36 -18.59
N GLU A 143 -5.17 -26.12 -17.57
CA GLU A 143 -6.62 -25.97 -17.69
C GLU A 143 -6.99 -24.60 -18.32
N ARG A 144 -6.06 -23.65 -18.46
CA ARG A 144 -6.33 -22.33 -19.06
C ARG A 144 -6.20 -22.35 -20.58
N LEU A 145 -5.22 -23.10 -21.09
CA LEU A 145 -5.05 -23.35 -22.53
C LEU A 145 -5.83 -24.60 -22.98
N ASN A 146 -6.20 -25.48 -22.06
CA ASN A 146 -6.67 -26.85 -22.34
C ASN A 146 -5.65 -27.66 -23.16
N GLU A 147 -4.36 -27.36 -22.99
CA GLU A 147 -3.26 -28.00 -23.71
C GLU A 147 -2.45 -28.92 -22.80
N ASN A 148 -1.86 -29.94 -23.42
CA ASN A 148 -0.99 -30.91 -22.78
C ASN A 148 0.44 -30.71 -23.27
N VAL A 149 1.36 -30.52 -22.33
CA VAL A 149 2.81 -30.45 -22.60
C VAL A 149 3.44 -31.77 -22.18
N HIS A 150 4.22 -32.37 -23.06
CA HIS A 150 5.03 -33.55 -22.77
C HIS A 150 6.45 -33.14 -22.37
N ASN A 151 7.17 -34.03 -21.69
CA ASN A 151 8.52 -33.77 -21.14
C ASN A 151 8.50 -32.87 -19.89
N VAL A 152 8.04 -33.45 -18.78
CA VAL A 152 7.94 -32.78 -17.47
C VAL A 152 9.28 -32.23 -17.00
N ASN A 153 10.37 -32.98 -17.21
CA ASN A 153 11.70 -32.57 -16.73
C ASN A 153 12.15 -31.26 -17.38
N GLU A 154 12.07 -31.16 -18.71
CA GLU A 154 12.42 -29.93 -19.44
C GLU A 154 11.53 -28.75 -19.04
N PHE A 155 10.25 -29.01 -18.79
CA PHE A 155 9.33 -27.98 -18.30
C PHE A 155 9.70 -27.48 -16.90
N LEU A 156 10.09 -28.38 -16.00
CA LEU A 156 10.52 -28.05 -14.63
C LEU A 156 11.87 -27.32 -14.62
N ASP A 157 12.75 -27.63 -15.58
CA ASP A 157 14.01 -26.91 -15.80
C ASP A 157 13.80 -25.48 -16.31
N GLY A 158 12.57 -25.12 -16.68
CA GLY A 158 12.18 -23.76 -17.02
C GLY A 158 12.69 -23.28 -18.38
N THR A 159 13.02 -24.21 -19.28
CA THR A 159 13.60 -23.92 -20.59
C THR A 159 12.52 -23.71 -21.65
N TYR A 160 12.61 -24.40 -22.80
CA TYR A 160 11.80 -24.11 -23.99
C TYR A 160 10.31 -24.41 -23.78
N CYS A 161 9.96 -25.56 -23.20
CA CYS A 161 8.57 -25.96 -22.97
C CYS A 161 7.79 -24.96 -22.10
N LEU A 162 8.39 -24.50 -21.00
CA LEU A 162 7.75 -23.51 -20.12
C LEU A 162 7.65 -22.15 -20.81
N HIS A 163 8.71 -21.71 -21.49
CA HIS A 163 8.72 -20.41 -22.16
C HIS A 163 7.65 -20.32 -23.26
N THR A 164 7.55 -21.36 -24.10
CA THR A 164 6.56 -21.43 -25.19
C THR A 164 5.14 -21.32 -24.66
N MET A 165 4.84 -22.05 -23.60
CA MET A 165 3.54 -22.01 -22.95
C MET A 165 3.20 -20.64 -22.33
N ILE A 166 4.19 -19.97 -21.73
CA ILE A 166 4.02 -18.61 -21.21
C ILE A 166 3.66 -17.64 -22.33
N GLU A 167 4.31 -17.73 -23.50
CA GLU A 167 4.01 -16.87 -24.64
C GLU A 167 2.62 -17.14 -25.22
N GLN A 168 2.19 -18.40 -25.30
CA GLN A 168 0.81 -18.76 -25.69
C GLN A 168 -0.22 -18.14 -24.73
N LEU A 169 -0.01 -18.27 -23.41
CA LEU A 169 -0.88 -17.67 -22.40
C LEU A 169 -0.96 -16.15 -22.52
N LYS A 170 0.17 -15.46 -22.74
CA LYS A 170 0.20 -14.01 -22.96
C LYS A 170 -0.53 -13.60 -24.22
N GLN A 171 -0.44 -14.39 -25.29
CA GLN A 171 -1.16 -14.12 -26.53
C GLN A 171 -2.67 -14.26 -26.33
N GLN A 172 -3.12 -15.32 -25.66
CA GLN A 172 -4.53 -15.53 -25.35
C GLN A 172 -5.10 -14.40 -24.47
N ASP A 173 -4.38 -13.99 -23.43
CA ASP A 173 -4.78 -12.86 -22.57
C ASP A 173 -4.89 -11.55 -23.36
N ARG A 174 -3.92 -11.25 -24.24
CA ARG A 174 -3.99 -10.07 -25.12
C ARG A 174 -5.24 -10.08 -26.00
N LEU A 175 -5.54 -11.23 -26.62
CA LEU A 175 -6.72 -11.38 -27.48
C LEU A 175 -8.02 -11.19 -26.68
N GLN A 176 -8.11 -11.79 -25.49
CA GLN A 176 -9.27 -11.66 -24.63
C GLN A 176 -9.53 -10.21 -24.21
N ARG A 177 -8.49 -9.47 -23.82
CA ARG A 177 -8.60 -8.04 -23.50
C ARG A 177 -9.06 -7.21 -24.69
N LEU A 178 -8.58 -7.50 -25.90
CA LEU A 178 -9.03 -6.82 -27.12
C LEU A 178 -10.53 -7.07 -27.36
N ILE A 179 -10.98 -8.31 -27.21
CA ILE A 179 -12.40 -8.67 -27.33
C ILE A 179 -13.25 -7.91 -26.31
N GLU A 180 -12.83 -7.87 -25.04
CA GLU A 180 -13.52 -7.13 -23.99
C GLU A 180 -13.65 -5.63 -24.30
N LEU A 181 -12.60 -5.03 -24.86
CA LEU A 181 -12.61 -3.63 -25.30
C LEU A 181 -13.59 -3.40 -26.46
N THR A 182 -13.58 -4.28 -27.47
CA THR A 182 -14.53 -4.17 -28.60
C THR A 182 -15.99 -4.29 -28.15
N ASN A 183 -16.29 -5.21 -27.24
CA ASN A 183 -17.63 -5.41 -26.69
C ASN A 183 -18.09 -4.20 -25.85
N LYS A 184 -17.17 -3.58 -25.09
CA LYS A 184 -17.47 -2.33 -24.36
C LYS A 184 -17.71 -1.13 -25.27
N SER A 185 -17.11 -1.11 -26.46
CA SER A 185 -17.34 -0.02 -27.43
C SER A 185 -18.63 -0.17 -28.24
N SER A 186 -19.19 -1.38 -28.25
CA SER A 186 -20.41 -1.72 -28.99
C SER A 186 -21.68 -1.63 -28.13
N ASN A 187 -21.53 -1.49 -26.81
CA ASN A 187 -22.58 -1.19 -25.83
C ASN A 187 -22.49 0.28 -25.40
#